data_AF-A0A1F5GZL7-F1
#
_entry.id   AF-A0A1F5GZL7-F1
#
_cell.length_a   1.000
_cell.length_b   1.000
_cell.length_c   1.000
_cell.angle_alpha   90.00
_cell.angle_beta   90.00
_cell.angle_gamma   90.00
#
_symmetry.space_group_name_H-M   'P 1'
#
loop_
_entity.id
_entity.type
_entity.pdbx_description
1 polymer ?
#
loop_
_entity_poly.entity_id
_entity_poly.type
_entity_poly.pdbx_seq_one_letter_code
_entity_poly.pdbx_strand_id
1 'polypeptide(L)'
;MYVVDTTAYTSDTQLNILNISNPININSIGSYNAPGIPYAIYVSGNFTFLGHSQTNSQFNVIDISNPASPQLYGSANLGGIGYGIFVVGDYAYVATSNNNAEFQIIMGGTGSSSYAGSGIFESQNLDPLSNVAFNNIIWSANIPVSTTLNLQVAISDNVNGPWDFFGSDGGSGTFFNSPGPIPLSRINGRYMRYKAIFSSDGLSTPTLDEVSINYSP
;
A
#
# COMPACT_ATOMS: atom_id res chain seq x y z
N MET A 1 16.26 -21.89 -9.71
CA MET A 1 17.07 -21.46 -8.56
C MET A 1 16.97 -19.95 -8.45
N TYR A 2 16.81 -19.44 -7.24
CA TYR A 2 16.79 -18.01 -6.93
C TYR A 2 17.74 -17.75 -5.76
N VAL A 3 18.46 -16.62 -5.73
CA VAL A 3 19.45 -16.32 -4.70
C VAL A 3 19.15 -14.96 -4.08
N VAL A 4 19.13 -14.89 -2.75
CA VAL A 4 19.02 -13.66 -1.96
C VAL A 4 20.16 -13.66 -0.95
N ASP A 5 21.09 -12.71 -1.10
CA ASP A 5 22.29 -12.59 -0.27
C ASP A 5 23.05 -13.92 -0.12
N THR A 6 23.03 -14.49 1.10
CA THR A 6 23.71 -15.74 1.45
C THR A 6 22.79 -16.97 1.41
N THR A 7 21.60 -16.84 0.84
CA THR A 7 20.58 -17.90 0.82
C THR A 7 20.17 -18.24 -0.62
N ALA A 8 20.26 -19.51 -0.98
CA ALA A 8 19.78 -20.02 -2.26
C ALA A 8 18.50 -20.83 -2.08
N TYR A 9 17.55 -20.61 -2.99
CA TYR A 9 16.28 -21.30 -3.06
C TYR A 9 16.26 -22.11 -4.35
N THR A 10 16.17 -23.43 -4.23
CA THR A 10 16.14 -24.34 -5.38
C THR A 10 14.86 -25.14 -5.36
N SER A 11 14.43 -25.59 -6.53
CA SER A 11 13.15 -26.28 -6.68
C SER A 11 13.31 -27.40 -7.69
N ASP A 12 13.19 -28.65 -7.23
CA ASP A 12 13.28 -29.86 -8.07
C ASP A 12 12.01 -30.72 -7.94
N THR A 13 11.84 -31.41 -6.82
CA THR A 13 10.60 -32.05 -6.36
C THR A 13 10.03 -31.33 -5.15
N GLN A 14 10.85 -30.52 -4.48
CA GLN A 14 10.51 -29.71 -3.33
C GLN A 14 11.23 -28.37 -3.40
N LEU A 15 10.79 -27.39 -2.62
CA LEU A 15 11.59 -26.19 -2.34
C LEU A 15 12.69 -26.57 -1.34
N ASN A 16 13.95 -26.32 -1.70
CA ASN A 16 15.09 -26.43 -0.79
C ASN A 16 15.65 -25.04 -0.51
N ILE A 17 15.90 -24.74 0.76
CA ILE A 17 16.50 -23.48 1.21
C ILE A 17 17.90 -23.80 1.74
N LEU A 18 18.90 -23.19 1.11
CA LEU A 18 20.30 -23.51 1.32
C LEU A 18 21.03 -22.27 1.84
N ASN A 19 21.81 -22.42 2.90
CA ASN A 19 22.81 -21.43 3.29
C ASN A 19 24.04 -21.61 2.40
N ILE A 20 24.35 -20.57 1.63
CA ILE A 20 25.47 -20.48 0.68
C ILE A 20 26.50 -19.43 1.10
N SER A 21 26.48 -18.96 2.36
CA SER A 21 27.47 -18.01 2.89
C SER A 21 28.92 -18.51 2.77
N ASN A 22 29.11 -19.82 2.74
CA ASN A 22 30.38 -20.46 2.42
C ASN A 22 30.23 -21.35 1.18
N PRO A 23 30.78 -20.97 0.01
CA PRO A 23 30.58 -21.70 -1.24
C PRO A 23 31.22 -23.09 -1.27
N ILE A 24 32.20 -23.37 -0.41
CA ILE A 24 32.80 -24.70 -0.25
C ILE A 24 32.07 -25.58 0.78
N ASN A 25 31.09 -25.02 1.50
CA ASN A 25 30.30 -25.71 2.51
C ASN A 25 28.84 -25.23 2.49
N ILE A 26 28.09 -25.68 1.48
CA ILE A 26 26.68 -25.38 1.31
C ILE A 26 25.85 -26.32 2.21
N ASN A 27 24.98 -25.75 3.04
CA ASN A 27 24.15 -26.52 3.97
C ASN A 27 22.66 -26.26 3.74
N SER A 28 21.85 -27.32 3.78
CA SER A 28 20.39 -27.17 3.79
C SER A 28 19.93 -26.64 5.14
N ILE A 29 19.16 -25.55 5.12
CA ILE A 29 18.60 -24.91 6.31
C ILE A 29 17.08 -25.05 6.39
N GLY A 30 16.44 -25.58 5.36
CA GLY A 30 15.02 -25.88 5.36
C GLY A 30 14.52 -26.39 4.02
N SER A 31 13.28 -26.90 4.02
CA SER A 31 12.63 -27.38 2.81
C SER A 31 11.11 -27.30 2.94
N TYR A 32 10.43 -27.29 1.81
CA TYR A 32 8.98 -27.38 1.73
C TYR A 32 8.58 -28.32 0.58
N ASN A 33 7.80 -29.34 0.89
CA ASN A 33 7.27 -30.29 -0.09
C ASN A 33 6.19 -29.62 -0.93
N ALA A 34 6.56 -29.16 -2.12
CA ALA A 34 5.60 -28.64 -3.09
C ALA A 34 4.67 -29.79 -3.52
N PRO A 35 3.35 -29.54 -3.68
CA PRO A 35 2.40 -30.60 -4.02
C PRO A 35 2.54 -31.10 -5.47
N GLY A 36 3.32 -30.43 -6.32
CA GLY A 36 3.68 -30.88 -7.66
C GLY A 36 5.08 -30.42 -8.05
N ILE A 37 5.53 -30.79 -9.26
CA ILE A 37 6.87 -30.45 -9.75
C ILE A 37 6.96 -28.94 -9.93
N PRO A 38 7.87 -28.23 -9.23
CA PRO A 38 8.09 -26.81 -9.43
C PRO A 38 8.81 -26.53 -10.76
N TYR A 39 8.34 -25.50 -11.47
CA TYR A 39 8.91 -24.99 -12.72
C TYR A 39 9.42 -23.57 -12.59
N ALA A 40 8.84 -22.79 -11.68
CA ALA A 40 9.20 -21.40 -11.44
C ALA A 40 9.36 -21.14 -9.95
N ILE A 41 10.35 -20.31 -9.61
CA ILE A 41 10.57 -19.81 -8.26
C ILE A 41 10.91 -18.33 -8.30
N TYR A 42 10.26 -17.56 -7.44
CA TYR A 42 10.57 -16.16 -7.17
C TYR A 42 10.60 -15.94 -5.66
N VAL A 43 11.52 -15.11 -5.17
CA VAL A 43 11.61 -14.79 -3.74
C VAL A 43 11.56 -13.29 -3.56
N SER A 44 10.70 -12.83 -2.65
CA SER A 44 10.61 -11.43 -2.28
C SER A 44 10.17 -11.30 -0.82
N GLY A 45 10.92 -10.51 -0.05
CA GLY A 45 10.76 -10.43 1.40
C GLY A 45 10.77 -11.83 2.05
N ASN A 46 9.77 -12.08 2.89
CA ASN A 46 9.60 -13.35 3.60
C ASN A 46 8.77 -14.38 2.81
N PHE A 47 8.61 -14.21 1.50
CA PHE A 47 7.79 -15.12 0.70
C PHE A 47 8.57 -15.72 -0.46
N THR A 48 8.33 -17.01 -0.69
CA THR A 48 8.70 -17.72 -1.92
C THR A 48 7.44 -18.03 -2.72
N PHE A 49 7.46 -17.73 -4.01
CA PHE A 49 6.36 -17.95 -4.93
C PHE A 49 6.77 -19.08 -5.88
N LEU A 50 5.95 -20.13 -5.92
CA LEU A 50 6.21 -21.33 -6.71
C LEU A 50 5.14 -21.50 -7.78
N GLY A 51 5.60 -21.72 -9.01
CA GLY A 51 4.78 -22.22 -10.11
C GLY A 51 5.06 -23.71 -10.28
N HIS A 52 4.04 -24.56 -10.28
CA HIS A 52 4.21 -26.01 -10.30
C HIS A 52 3.07 -26.73 -11.03
N SER A 53 3.26 -28.03 -11.31
CA SER A 53 2.31 -28.84 -12.10
C SER A 53 1.12 -29.40 -11.34
N GLN A 54 0.83 -28.93 -10.12
CA GLN A 54 -0.28 -29.46 -9.33
C GLN A 54 -1.63 -29.00 -9.90
N THR A 55 -2.51 -29.95 -10.23
CA THR A 55 -3.86 -29.64 -10.71
C THR A 55 -4.64 -28.83 -9.66
N ASN A 56 -5.30 -27.77 -10.11
CA ASN A 56 -6.14 -26.84 -9.32
C ASN A 56 -5.42 -25.98 -8.29
N SER A 57 -4.09 -26.00 -8.24
CA SER A 57 -3.29 -25.19 -7.33
C SER A 57 -1.88 -25.03 -7.89
N GLN A 58 -1.75 -24.53 -9.13
CA GLN A 58 -0.44 -24.45 -9.82
C GLN A 58 0.45 -23.31 -9.31
N PHE A 59 -0.09 -22.43 -8.47
CA PHE A 59 0.64 -21.34 -7.85
C PHE A 59 0.56 -21.45 -6.32
N ASN A 60 1.69 -21.48 -5.63
CA ASN A 60 1.76 -21.50 -4.17
C ASN A 60 2.62 -20.33 -3.67
N VAL A 61 2.15 -19.68 -2.61
CA VAL A 61 2.90 -18.69 -1.84
C VAL A 61 3.32 -19.35 -0.55
N ILE A 62 4.62 -19.39 -0.28
CA ILE A 62 5.21 -20.03 0.89
C ILE A 62 5.81 -18.94 1.77
N ASP A 63 5.36 -18.85 3.02
CA ASP A 63 6.00 -18.03 4.04
C ASP A 63 7.31 -18.68 4.48
N ILE A 64 8.40 -17.95 4.31
CA ILE A 64 9.78 -18.31 4.65
C ILE A 64 10.36 -17.41 5.75
N SER A 65 9.52 -16.71 6.52
CA SER A 65 9.94 -15.88 7.68
C SER A 65 10.80 -16.66 8.66
N ASN A 66 10.51 -17.95 8.83
CA ASN A 66 11.42 -18.92 9.43
C ASN A 66 11.89 -19.94 8.36
N PRO A 67 13.10 -19.78 7.81
CA PRO A 67 13.62 -20.67 6.78
C PRO A 67 13.68 -22.15 7.19
N ALA A 68 13.80 -22.44 8.49
CA ALA A 68 13.83 -23.81 9.01
C ALA A 68 12.45 -24.47 9.07
N SER A 69 11.37 -23.69 8.95
CA SER A 69 10.00 -24.19 8.97
C SER A 69 9.10 -23.40 8.01
N PRO A 70 9.32 -23.47 6.68
CA PRO A 70 8.48 -22.79 5.71
C PRO A 70 7.04 -23.30 5.76
N GLN A 71 6.05 -22.44 5.52
CA GLN A 71 4.62 -22.78 5.58
C GLN A 71 3.87 -22.30 4.34
N LEU A 72 2.85 -23.05 3.91
CA LEU A 72 1.94 -22.57 2.86
C LEU A 72 1.17 -21.36 3.37
N TYR A 73 1.33 -20.22 2.71
CA TYR A 73 0.59 -18.99 2.99
C TYR A 73 -0.70 -18.93 2.17
N GLY A 74 -0.63 -19.31 0.89
CA GLY A 74 -1.79 -19.27 -0.01
C GLY A 74 -1.54 -19.99 -1.32
N SER A 75 -2.60 -20.17 -2.11
CA SER A 75 -2.50 -20.79 -3.43
C SER A 75 -3.55 -20.28 -4.41
N ALA A 76 -3.27 -20.45 -5.70
CA ALA A 76 -4.18 -20.10 -6.78
C ALA A 76 -4.18 -21.16 -7.88
N ASN A 77 -5.33 -21.34 -8.53
CA ASN A 77 -5.48 -22.14 -9.74
C ASN A 77 -5.22 -21.25 -10.95
N LEU A 78 -4.20 -21.59 -11.73
CA LEU A 78 -3.84 -20.87 -12.96
C LEU A 78 -4.50 -21.48 -14.21
N GLY A 79 -5.11 -22.66 -14.10
CA GLY A 79 -5.60 -23.43 -15.24
C GLY A 79 -4.50 -23.97 -16.17
N GLY A 80 -3.21 -23.78 -15.81
CA GLY A 80 -2.02 -24.22 -16.53
C GLY A 80 -0.78 -24.11 -15.64
N ILE A 81 0.33 -24.74 -16.02
CA ILE A 81 1.58 -24.73 -15.25
C ILE A 81 2.17 -23.32 -15.26
N GLY A 82 2.57 -22.79 -14.10
CA GLY A 82 3.30 -21.51 -14.01
C GLY A 82 4.79 -21.68 -14.33
N TYR A 83 5.27 -21.03 -15.40
CA TYR A 83 6.65 -21.13 -15.90
C TYR A 83 7.53 -19.92 -15.57
N GLY A 84 6.93 -18.76 -15.32
CA GLY A 84 7.65 -17.55 -14.93
C GLY A 84 6.83 -16.79 -13.90
N ILE A 85 7.49 -16.26 -12.87
CA ILE A 85 6.85 -15.49 -11.81
C ILE A 85 7.68 -14.23 -11.57
N PHE A 86 6.98 -13.10 -11.50
CA PHE A 86 7.52 -11.84 -11.01
C PHE A 86 6.49 -11.23 -10.05
N VAL A 87 6.94 -10.68 -8.93
CA VAL A 87 6.05 -10.16 -7.88
C VAL A 87 6.39 -8.70 -7.56
N VAL A 88 5.35 -7.86 -7.52
CA VAL A 88 5.41 -6.46 -7.09
C VAL A 88 4.15 -6.14 -6.28
N GLY A 89 4.34 -5.68 -5.05
CA GLY A 89 3.24 -5.35 -4.14
C GLY A 89 2.33 -6.56 -3.92
N ASP A 90 1.03 -6.37 -4.15
CA ASP A 90 0.00 -7.41 -3.97
C ASP A 90 -0.17 -8.34 -5.16
N TYR A 91 0.52 -8.06 -6.28
CA TYR A 91 0.32 -8.76 -7.53
C TYR A 91 1.50 -9.68 -7.88
N ALA A 92 1.15 -10.88 -8.33
CA ALA A 92 2.05 -11.79 -9.03
C ALA A 92 1.71 -11.79 -10.53
N TYR A 93 2.73 -11.59 -11.35
CA TYR A 93 2.69 -11.68 -12.80
C TYR A 93 3.23 -13.06 -13.18
N VAL A 94 2.37 -13.88 -13.78
CA VAL A 94 2.66 -15.30 -14.02
C VAL A 94 2.50 -15.63 -15.49
N ALA A 95 3.54 -16.18 -16.10
CA ALA A 95 3.46 -16.82 -17.41
C ALA A 95 3.05 -18.29 -17.24
N THR A 96 2.04 -18.74 -17.97
CA THR A 96 1.40 -20.06 -17.78
C THR A 96 1.32 -20.87 -19.07
N SER A 97 1.16 -22.19 -18.93
CA SER A 97 0.87 -23.12 -20.03
C SER A 97 -0.59 -23.10 -20.51
N ASN A 98 -1.42 -22.17 -20.03
CA ASN A 98 -2.84 -22.10 -20.36
C ASN A 98 -3.03 -21.36 -21.69
N ASN A 99 -3.45 -22.07 -22.74
CA ASN A 99 -3.64 -21.51 -24.09
C ASN A 99 -4.62 -20.33 -24.17
N ASN A 100 -5.51 -20.17 -23.18
CA ASN A 100 -6.47 -19.06 -23.14
C ASN A 100 -6.03 -17.92 -22.21
N ALA A 101 -4.96 -18.12 -21.41
CA ALA A 101 -4.49 -17.19 -20.39
C ALA A 101 -2.99 -17.39 -20.11
N GLU A 102 -2.17 -17.28 -21.16
CA GLU A 102 -0.72 -17.52 -21.10
C GLU A 102 0.00 -16.50 -20.19
N PHE A 103 -0.58 -15.32 -19.97
CA PHE A 103 -0.11 -14.33 -19.00
C PHE A 103 -1.24 -13.95 -18.05
N GLN A 104 -0.98 -14.07 -16.75
CA GLN A 104 -1.97 -13.80 -15.69
C GLN A 104 -1.38 -12.82 -14.69
N ILE A 105 -2.23 -11.91 -14.22
CA ILE A 105 -1.95 -11.05 -13.08
C ILE A 105 -2.92 -11.50 -11.98
N ILE A 106 -2.37 -12.05 -10.90
CA ILE A 106 -3.18 -12.58 -9.79
C ILE A 106 -2.84 -11.85 -8.50
N MET A 107 -3.86 -11.72 -7.64
CA MET A 107 -3.66 -11.34 -6.25
C MET A 107 -2.88 -12.46 -5.54
N GLY A 108 -1.77 -12.12 -4.89
CA GLY A 108 -0.91 -13.09 -4.23
C GLY A 108 0.58 -12.72 -4.23
N GLY A 109 0.90 -11.43 -4.21
CA GLY A 109 2.26 -10.93 -4.02
C GLY A 109 2.73 -10.97 -2.55
N THR A 110 3.77 -10.21 -2.20
CA THR A 110 4.39 -10.26 -0.86
C THR A 110 3.55 -9.60 0.24
N GLY A 111 2.43 -8.97 -0.09
CA GLY A 111 1.72 -8.11 0.85
C GLY A 111 2.67 -7.01 1.32
N SER A 112 3.16 -6.21 0.38
CA SER A 112 4.00 -5.06 0.73
C SER A 112 3.07 -3.94 1.16
N SER A 113 2.95 -3.70 2.47
CA SER A 113 2.50 -2.44 3.08
C SER A 113 1.57 -1.60 2.18
N SER A 114 0.30 -1.97 2.22
CA SER A 114 -0.79 -1.62 1.30
C SER A 114 -1.20 -0.15 1.24
N TYR A 115 -0.45 0.79 1.82
CA TYR A 115 -0.69 2.23 1.66
C TYR A 115 0.62 3.02 1.59
N ALA A 116 0.61 4.12 0.82
CA ALA A 116 1.74 5.06 0.80
C ALA A 116 1.94 5.65 2.19
N GLY A 117 3.19 5.71 2.67
CA GLY A 117 3.51 6.19 4.03
C GLY A 117 3.06 7.63 4.32
N SER A 118 2.84 8.43 3.28
CA SER A 118 2.15 9.70 3.38
C SER A 118 1.46 10.09 2.07
N GLY A 119 0.51 11.02 2.17
CA GLY A 119 -0.20 11.59 1.03
C GLY A 119 -0.74 12.98 1.35
N ILE A 120 -0.89 13.80 0.31
CA ILE A 120 -1.50 15.14 0.42
C ILE A 120 -2.64 15.22 -0.58
N PHE A 121 -3.80 15.68 -0.11
CA PHE A 121 -4.92 16.07 -0.94
C PHE A 121 -5.22 17.55 -0.73
N GLU A 122 -5.34 18.32 -1.80
CA GLU A 122 -5.85 19.68 -1.76
C GLU A 122 -7.19 19.73 -2.50
N SER A 123 -8.20 20.33 -1.85
CA SER A 123 -9.52 20.47 -2.44
C SER A 123 -9.51 21.44 -3.62
N GLN A 124 -10.55 21.34 -4.45
CA GLN A 124 -10.89 22.42 -5.38
C GLN A 124 -11.32 23.68 -4.62
N ASN A 125 -11.45 24.79 -5.35
CA ASN A 125 -12.01 26.03 -4.81
C ASN A 125 -13.47 25.82 -4.42
N LEU A 126 -13.78 26.09 -3.15
CA LEU A 126 -15.14 26.39 -2.73
C LEU A 126 -15.39 27.89 -2.98
N ASP A 127 -16.40 28.21 -3.78
CA ASP A 127 -16.80 29.59 -4.13
C ASP A 127 -18.30 29.78 -3.78
N PRO A 128 -18.63 30.55 -2.73
CA PRO A 128 -20.00 30.91 -2.39
C PRO A 128 -20.55 32.05 -3.27
N LEU A 129 -19.81 32.46 -4.32
CA LEU A 129 -20.14 33.48 -5.31
C LEU A 129 -20.06 34.92 -4.81
N SER A 130 -19.68 35.13 -3.55
CA SER A 130 -19.41 36.43 -2.95
C SER A 130 -18.32 36.32 -1.89
N ASN A 131 -17.80 37.46 -1.42
CA ASN A 131 -17.02 37.46 -0.19
C ASN A 131 -17.92 37.07 0.97
N VAL A 132 -17.41 36.19 1.83
CA VAL A 132 -18.09 35.68 3.02
C VAL A 132 -17.11 35.57 4.18
N ALA A 133 -17.63 35.36 5.37
CA ALA A 133 -16.86 34.85 6.50
C ALA A 133 -17.02 33.33 6.60
N PHE A 134 -15.94 32.58 6.41
CA PHE A 134 -15.90 31.14 6.64
C PHE A 134 -15.79 30.87 8.14
N ASN A 135 -16.80 30.22 8.72
CA ASN A 135 -16.99 30.14 10.17
C ASN A 135 -16.38 28.87 10.78
N ASN A 136 -16.69 27.70 10.22
CA ASN A 136 -16.27 26.41 10.76
C ASN A 136 -15.89 25.44 9.65
N ILE A 137 -14.90 24.60 9.94
CA ILE A 137 -14.65 23.37 9.20
C ILE A 137 -15.11 22.17 10.03
N ILE A 138 -15.97 21.35 9.44
CA ILE A 138 -16.51 20.13 10.03
C ILE A 138 -16.05 18.98 9.14
N TRP A 139 -15.57 17.90 9.73
CA TRP A 139 -15.09 16.75 8.98
C TRP A 139 -15.25 15.45 9.76
N SER A 140 -15.35 14.35 9.03
CA SER A 140 -15.43 13.00 9.55
C SER A 140 -14.39 12.11 8.86
N ALA A 141 -13.85 11.16 9.62
CA ALA A 141 -12.74 10.33 9.18
C ALA A 141 -12.69 9.02 9.96
N ASN A 142 -12.11 7.99 9.35
CA ASN A 142 -11.56 6.85 10.07
C ASN A 142 -10.05 7.04 10.20
N ILE A 143 -9.54 7.06 11.44
CA ILE A 143 -8.10 7.20 11.71
C ILE A 143 -7.64 5.97 12.50
N PRO A 144 -7.12 4.93 11.83
CA PRO A 144 -6.55 3.77 12.49
C PRO A 144 -5.40 4.14 13.44
N VAL A 145 -5.13 3.27 14.43
CA VAL A 145 -3.97 3.44 15.32
C VAL A 145 -2.68 3.52 14.50
N SER A 146 -1.70 4.31 14.99
CA SER A 146 -0.41 4.52 14.30
C SER A 146 -0.49 5.24 12.94
N THR A 147 -1.64 5.81 12.59
CA THR A 147 -1.82 6.68 11.41
C THR A 147 -2.21 8.10 11.83
N THR A 148 -2.08 9.08 10.93
CA THR A 148 -2.52 10.46 11.22
C THR A 148 -3.22 11.10 10.03
N LEU A 149 -4.22 11.94 10.32
CA LEU A 149 -4.86 12.84 9.38
C LEU A 149 -4.88 14.24 9.97
N ASN A 150 -4.25 15.18 9.26
CA ASN A 150 -4.19 16.59 9.64
C ASN A 150 -4.83 17.46 8.57
N LEU A 151 -5.71 18.39 8.96
CA LEU A 151 -6.32 19.35 8.04
C LEU A 151 -5.78 20.77 8.23
N GLN A 152 -5.63 21.48 7.12
CA GLN A 152 -5.45 22.92 7.07
C GLN A 152 -6.45 23.54 6.10
N VAL A 153 -6.67 24.84 6.21
CA VAL A 153 -7.51 25.60 5.29
C VAL A 153 -6.76 26.80 4.74
N ALA A 154 -7.13 27.27 3.56
CA ALA A 154 -6.65 28.52 2.98
C ALA A 154 -7.84 29.30 2.42
N ILE A 155 -7.84 30.62 2.62
CA ILE A 155 -8.89 31.52 2.18
C ILE A 155 -8.24 32.63 1.36
N SER A 156 -8.85 32.97 0.21
CA SER A 156 -8.33 33.98 -0.72
C SER A 156 -9.46 34.71 -1.44
N ASP A 157 -9.26 35.98 -1.78
CA ASP A 157 -10.18 36.72 -2.68
C ASP A 157 -9.92 36.44 -4.17
N ASN A 158 -8.83 35.74 -4.50
CA ASN A 158 -8.46 35.44 -5.86
C ASN A 158 -8.57 33.92 -6.12
N VAL A 159 -9.21 33.56 -7.23
CA VAL A 159 -9.44 32.17 -7.66
C VAL A 159 -8.14 31.37 -7.82
N ASN A 160 -7.01 32.05 -8.03
CA ASN A 160 -5.69 31.45 -8.21
C ASN A 160 -4.83 31.46 -6.93
N GLY A 161 -5.33 32.00 -5.82
CA GLY A 161 -4.57 32.19 -4.59
C GLY A 161 -3.96 33.59 -4.46
N PRO A 162 -3.10 33.83 -3.44
CA PRO A 162 -2.28 32.85 -2.74
C PRO A 162 -3.08 31.88 -1.86
N TRP A 163 -2.59 30.64 -1.73
CA TRP A 163 -3.16 29.59 -0.90
C TRP A 163 -2.30 29.36 0.35
N ASP A 164 -2.31 30.33 1.24
CA ASP A 164 -1.56 30.26 2.49
C ASP A 164 -2.32 29.40 3.51
N PHE A 165 -2.05 28.10 3.51
CA PHE A 165 -2.70 27.14 4.40
C PHE A 165 -2.36 27.36 5.87
N PHE A 166 -3.37 27.24 6.74
CA PHE A 166 -3.27 27.44 8.18
C PHE A 166 -4.16 26.48 8.97
N GLY A 167 -3.81 26.26 10.24
CA GLY A 167 -4.58 25.44 11.17
C GLY A 167 -5.47 26.22 12.12
N SER A 168 -5.91 25.55 13.18
CA SER A 168 -6.93 26.04 14.13
C SER A 168 -6.53 27.30 14.93
N ASP A 169 -5.24 27.67 14.97
CA ASP A 169 -4.74 28.90 15.60
C ASP A 169 -4.33 29.99 14.58
N GLY A 170 -4.46 29.72 13.27
CA GLY A 170 -4.08 30.64 12.20
C GLY A 170 -2.62 30.52 11.74
N GLY A 171 -1.82 29.64 12.35
CA GLY A 171 -0.45 29.35 11.96
C GLY A 171 -0.33 28.37 10.79
N SER A 172 0.75 28.46 10.01
CA SER A 172 1.01 27.56 8.87
C SER A 172 1.55 26.19 9.29
N GLY A 173 2.01 26.04 10.54
CA GLY A 173 2.50 24.76 11.10
C GLY A 173 1.48 24.04 11.98
N THR A 174 0.24 24.51 12.03
CA THR A 174 -0.81 23.94 12.89
C THR A 174 -1.93 23.34 12.07
N PHE A 175 -2.82 22.60 12.74
CA PHE A 175 -3.82 21.77 12.08
C PHE A 175 -5.18 21.84 12.80
N PHE A 176 -6.23 21.55 12.06
CA PHE A 176 -7.55 21.23 12.58
C PHE A 176 -7.61 19.73 12.91
N ASN A 177 -7.17 19.37 14.12
CA ASN A 177 -7.16 17.98 14.60
C ASN A 177 -8.54 17.47 15.04
N SER A 178 -9.54 18.35 15.06
CA SER A 178 -10.96 18.05 15.22
C SER A 178 -11.79 19.09 14.45
N PRO A 179 -13.09 18.83 14.20
CA PRO A 179 -14.03 19.86 13.76
C PRO A 179 -13.96 21.09 14.65
N GLY A 180 -14.01 22.28 14.07
CA GLY A 180 -13.85 23.51 14.85
C GLY A 180 -13.90 24.81 14.06
N PRO A 181 -13.82 25.94 14.80
CA PRO A 181 -13.92 27.28 14.24
C PRO A 181 -12.66 27.66 13.48
N ILE A 182 -12.85 28.38 12.38
CA ILE A 182 -11.76 29.01 11.65
C ILE A 182 -11.35 30.27 12.44
N PRO A 183 -10.03 30.50 12.69
CA PRO A 183 -9.57 31.65 13.44
C PRO A 183 -10.10 32.97 12.89
N LEU A 184 -10.70 33.80 13.75
CA LEU A 184 -11.36 35.06 13.37
C LEU A 184 -10.48 36.01 12.55
N SER A 185 -9.16 35.95 12.71
CA SER A 185 -8.20 36.74 11.95
C SER A 185 -8.06 36.33 10.48
N ARG A 186 -8.64 35.20 10.08
CA ARG A 186 -8.42 34.55 8.77
C ARG A 186 -9.72 34.12 8.06
N ILE A 187 -10.90 34.48 8.57
CA ILE A 187 -12.20 33.97 8.09
C ILE A 187 -12.70 34.60 6.79
N ASN A 188 -12.26 35.81 6.44
CA ASN A 188 -12.84 36.57 5.34
C ASN A 188 -12.18 36.24 4.00
N GLY A 189 -13.01 35.96 2.99
CA GLY A 189 -12.59 35.88 1.59
C GLY A 189 -13.68 35.33 0.69
N ARG A 190 -13.39 35.25 -0.61
CA ARG A 190 -14.30 34.62 -1.58
C ARG A 190 -14.10 33.12 -1.71
N TYR A 191 -12.87 32.68 -1.90
CA TYR A 191 -12.54 31.29 -2.18
C TYR A 191 -11.91 30.62 -0.98
N MET A 192 -12.26 29.36 -0.78
CA MET A 192 -11.64 28.52 0.25
C MET A 192 -11.12 27.21 -0.35
N ARG A 193 -10.01 26.71 0.20
CA ARG A 193 -9.56 25.34 0.02
C ARG A 193 -9.26 24.70 1.37
N TYR A 194 -9.32 23.38 1.42
CA TYR A 194 -8.71 22.61 2.49
C TYR A 194 -7.60 21.70 1.95
N LYS A 195 -6.66 21.40 2.82
CA LYS A 195 -5.54 20.48 2.60
C LYS A 195 -5.60 19.39 3.65
N ALA A 196 -5.69 18.15 3.21
CA ALA A 196 -5.60 16.97 4.06
C ALA A 196 -4.23 16.32 3.88
N ILE A 197 -3.56 16.07 5.00
CA ILE A 197 -2.23 15.47 5.06
C ILE A 197 -2.37 14.15 5.81
N PHE A 198 -2.07 13.06 5.14
CA PHE A 198 -2.20 11.70 5.63
C PHE A 198 -0.82 11.13 5.96
N SER A 199 -0.74 10.37 7.04
CA SER A 199 0.37 9.43 7.29
C SER A 199 -0.16 8.03 7.53
N SER A 200 0.56 7.04 7.02
CA SER A 200 0.26 5.62 7.13
C SER A 200 1.47 4.90 7.74
N ASP A 201 1.20 3.84 8.49
CA ASP A 201 2.23 2.89 8.96
C ASP A 201 2.60 1.85 7.88
N GLY A 202 2.04 2.00 6.68
CA GLY A 202 2.13 1.06 5.59
C GLY A 202 1.12 -0.08 5.68
N LEU A 203 0.51 -0.38 6.81
CA LEU A 203 -0.47 -1.48 6.95
C LEU A 203 -1.91 -0.96 6.98
N SER A 204 -2.10 0.25 7.50
CA SER A 204 -3.37 0.97 7.60
C SER A 204 -3.21 2.40 7.11
N THR A 205 -4.27 3.00 6.56
CA THR A 205 -4.31 4.42 6.20
C THR A 205 -5.56 5.07 6.79
N PRO A 206 -5.51 6.36 7.13
CA PRO A 206 -6.73 7.10 7.43
C PRO A 206 -7.60 7.27 6.17
N THR A 207 -8.90 7.38 6.37
CA THR A 207 -9.86 7.87 5.37
C THR A 207 -10.42 9.20 5.81
N LEU A 208 -10.65 10.10 4.86
CA LEU A 208 -11.42 11.33 5.07
C LEU A 208 -12.74 11.17 4.33
N ASP A 209 -13.84 11.08 5.07
CA ASP A 209 -15.14 10.66 4.53
C ASP A 209 -15.95 11.89 4.07
N GLU A 210 -15.92 12.97 4.86
CA GLU A 210 -16.64 14.22 4.56
C GLU A 210 -15.87 15.44 5.05
N VAL A 211 -15.96 16.55 4.28
CA VAL A 211 -15.60 17.90 4.74
C VAL A 211 -16.74 18.85 4.41
N SER A 212 -17.25 19.51 5.43
CA SER A 212 -18.34 20.48 5.38
C SER A 212 -17.87 21.83 5.90
N ILE A 213 -18.17 22.90 5.16
CA ILE A 213 -17.79 24.28 5.50
C ILE A 213 -19.05 25.10 5.75
N ASN A 214 -19.11 25.77 6.91
CA ASN A 214 -20.14 26.75 7.21
C ASN A 214 -19.61 28.16 6.99
N TYR A 215 -20.40 29.03 6.37
CA TYR A 215 -20.05 30.43 6.14
C TYR A 215 -21.25 31.37 6.33
N SER A 216 -20.99 32.66 6.47
CA SER A 216 -22.01 33.71 6.56
C SER A 216 -21.70 34.87 5.62
N PRO A 217 -22.71 35.56 5.06
CA PRO A 217 -22.53 36.76 4.25
C PRO A 217 -21.79 37.88 4.99
#